data_AF-A0A2E8JGU7-F1
#
_entry.id   AF-A0A2E8JGU7-F1
#
_cell.length_a   1.000
_cell.length_b   1.000
_cell.length_c   1.000
_cell.angle_alpha   90.00
_cell.angle_beta   90.00
_cell.angle_gamma   90.00
#
_symmetry.space_group_name_H-M   'P 1'
#
loop_
_entity.id
_entity.type
_entity.pdbx_description
1 polymer ?
#
loop_
_entity_poly.entity_id
_entity_poly.type
_entity_poly.pdbx_seq_one_letter_code
_entity_poly.pdbx_strand_id
1 'polypeptide(L)'
;MTPWSAKIDEYLSCNCAYGCPCQFSAPPTYGSCEAVAGFLITEGHYGKTDLAGVKMAAVFQWPGAIHEGGGSIEAIVDETATDVQRDAVLKIMTGQDTEPMATMFA
;
A
#
# COMPACT_ATOMS: atom_id res chain seq x y z
N MET A 1 4.00 -6.82 17.83
CA MET A 1 4.42 -6.30 16.53
C MET A 1 5.92 -6.39 16.38
N THR A 2 6.38 -6.77 15.19
CA THR A 2 7.81 -6.71 14.85
C THR A 2 8.21 -5.26 14.58
N PRO A 3 9.26 -4.70 15.19
CA PRO A 3 9.72 -3.36 14.87
C PRO A 3 10.18 -3.26 13.41
N TRP A 4 9.66 -2.29 12.66
CA TRP A 4 10.02 -2.07 11.27
C TRP A 4 9.98 -0.59 10.92
N SER A 5 10.72 -0.23 9.87
CA SER A 5 10.63 1.08 9.23
C SER A 5 10.96 0.93 7.75
N ALA A 6 10.37 1.78 6.92
CA ALA A 6 10.63 1.80 5.49
C ALA A 6 10.57 3.24 4.96
N LYS A 7 11.55 3.60 4.15
CA LYS A 7 11.56 4.78 3.30
C LYS A 7 11.22 4.32 1.90
N ILE A 8 10.17 4.90 1.32
CA ILE A 8 9.54 4.37 0.11
C ILE A 8 9.43 5.48 -0.93
N ASP A 9 9.88 5.19 -2.14
CA ASP A 9 9.50 5.96 -3.33
C ASP A 9 8.19 5.36 -3.85
N GLU A 10 7.12 6.17 -3.82
CA GLU A 10 5.77 5.77 -4.21
C GLU A 10 5.35 6.48 -5.50
N TYR A 11 4.74 5.71 -6.41
CA TYR A 11 4.04 6.22 -7.58
C TYR A 11 2.60 5.73 -7.56
N LEU A 12 1.66 6.64 -7.47
CA LEU A 12 0.22 6.35 -7.44
C LEU A 12 -0.45 6.98 -8.66
N SER A 13 -1.29 6.19 -9.34
CA SER A 13 -2.21 6.67 -10.37
C SER A 13 -3.62 6.22 -10.04
N CYS A 14 -4.58 7.12 -10.15
CA CYS A 14 -5.99 6.89 -9.87
C CYS A 14 -6.84 7.36 -11.06
N ASN A 15 -7.98 6.73 -11.26
CA ASN A 15 -8.95 7.11 -12.29
C ASN A 15 -9.52 8.53 -12.10
N CYS A 16 -9.42 9.12 -10.90
CA CYS A 16 -10.05 10.40 -10.56
C CYS A 16 -9.34 11.63 -11.13
N ALA A 17 -10.03 12.78 -11.05
CA ALA A 17 -9.43 14.09 -11.28
C ALA A 17 -8.27 14.37 -10.31
N TYR A 18 -7.47 15.40 -10.64
CA TYR A 18 -6.25 15.76 -9.92
C TYR A 18 -6.42 15.75 -8.40
N GLY A 19 -5.45 15.13 -7.72
CA GLY A 19 -5.35 15.10 -6.26
C GLY A 19 -6.12 13.96 -5.56
N CYS A 20 -6.81 13.07 -6.29
CA CYS A 20 -7.75 12.07 -5.76
C CYS A 20 -8.66 12.65 -4.66
N PRO A 21 -9.88 13.12 -5.00
CA PRO A 21 -10.80 13.71 -4.02
C PRO A 21 -10.99 12.85 -2.75
N CYS A 22 -10.88 11.53 -2.91
CA CYS A 22 -10.87 10.52 -1.87
C CYS A 22 -9.94 10.83 -0.68
N GLN A 23 -8.75 11.41 -0.93
CA GLN A 23 -7.74 11.75 0.09
C GLN A 23 -8.25 12.84 1.07
N PHE A 24 -9.25 13.60 0.63
CA PHE A 24 -9.87 14.67 1.42
C PHE A 24 -11.31 14.31 1.81
N SER A 25 -11.62 13.02 1.87
CA SER A 25 -12.96 12.49 2.19
C SER A 25 -14.07 12.93 1.22
N ALA A 26 -13.72 13.35 0.01
CA ALA A 26 -14.70 13.67 -1.03
C ALA A 26 -15.00 12.44 -1.91
N PRO A 27 -16.20 12.39 -2.54
CA PRO A 27 -16.56 11.30 -3.44
C PRO A 27 -15.59 11.18 -4.64
N PRO A 28 -15.37 9.95 -5.17
CA PRO A 28 -14.58 9.75 -6.37
C PRO A 28 -15.22 10.44 -7.58
N THR A 29 -14.40 10.93 -8.52
CA THR A 29 -14.86 11.71 -9.68
C THR A 29 -15.88 10.98 -10.54
N TYR A 30 -15.74 9.66 -10.69
CA TYR A 30 -16.57 8.84 -11.58
C TYR A 30 -17.51 7.90 -10.82
N GLY A 31 -17.68 8.08 -9.52
CA GLY A 31 -18.52 7.23 -8.68
C GLY A 31 -17.85 5.93 -8.21
N SER A 32 -16.75 5.49 -8.83
CA SER A 32 -15.89 4.39 -8.38
C SER A 32 -14.44 4.83 -8.22
N CYS A 33 -13.66 4.11 -7.43
CA CYS A 33 -12.22 4.32 -7.32
C CYS A 33 -11.46 3.12 -7.86
N GLU A 34 -10.60 3.38 -8.83
CA GLU A 34 -9.69 2.41 -9.43
C GLU A 34 -8.30 3.05 -9.44
N ALA A 35 -7.33 2.36 -8.84
CA ALA A 35 -5.98 2.89 -8.72
C ALA A 35 -4.93 1.78 -8.82
N VAL A 36 -3.71 2.21 -9.16
CA VAL A 36 -2.51 1.39 -9.08
C VAL A 36 -1.43 2.18 -8.36
N ALA A 37 -0.76 1.54 -7.42
CA ALA A 37 0.40 2.08 -6.74
C ALA A 37 1.62 1.18 -6.98
N GLY A 38 2.77 1.79 -7.19
CA GLY A 38 4.08 1.13 -7.19
C GLY A 38 4.94 1.69 -6.07
N PHE A 39 5.70 0.81 -5.44
CA PHE A 39 6.53 1.14 -4.28
C PHE A 39 7.94 0.57 -4.47
N LEU A 40 8.96 1.38 -4.21
CA LEU A 40 10.34 0.95 -4.06
C LEU A 40 10.81 1.30 -2.65
N ILE A 41 11.16 0.29 -1.86
CA ILE A 41 11.78 0.52 -0.56
C ILE A 41 13.25 0.91 -0.79
N THR A 42 13.60 2.17 -0.51
CA THR A 42 14.97 2.68 -0.69
C THR A 42 15.84 2.36 0.51
N GLU A 43 15.27 2.40 1.72
CA GLU A 43 15.93 2.09 2.99
C GLU A 43 14.90 1.48 3.96
N GLY A 44 15.27 0.51 4.79
CA GLY A 44 14.35 -0.01 5.81
C GLY A 44 14.66 -1.42 6.28
N HIS A 45 13.94 -1.85 7.32
CA HIS A 45 14.04 -3.19 7.87
C HIS A 45 12.71 -3.65 8.45
N TYR A 46 12.52 -4.96 8.56
CA TYR A 46 11.48 -5.60 9.36
C TYR A 46 12.12 -6.60 10.30
N GLY A 47 12.18 -6.27 11.59
CA GLY A 47 12.99 -7.00 12.55
C GLY A 47 14.46 -6.99 12.14
N LYS A 48 14.98 -8.14 11.73
CA LYS A 48 16.35 -8.32 11.21
C LYS A 48 16.43 -8.39 9.68
N THR A 49 15.30 -8.43 8.99
CA THR A 49 15.23 -8.55 7.54
C THR A 49 15.45 -7.17 6.91
N ASP A 50 16.47 -7.05 6.07
CA ASP A 50 16.68 -5.86 5.25
C ASP A 50 15.64 -5.81 4.12
N LEU A 51 15.02 -4.65 3.93
CA LEU A 51 13.98 -4.43 2.94
C LEU A 51 14.45 -3.54 1.77
N ALA A 52 15.68 -3.02 1.80
CA ALA A 52 16.19 -2.17 0.73
C ALA A 52 16.14 -2.89 -0.64
N GLY A 53 15.63 -2.19 -1.65
CA GLY A 53 15.48 -2.69 -3.01
C GLY A 53 14.24 -3.56 -3.26
N VAL A 54 13.45 -3.87 -2.23
CA VAL A 54 12.17 -4.58 -2.43
C VAL A 54 11.20 -3.68 -3.20
N LYS A 55 10.66 -4.22 -4.29
CA LYS A 55 9.65 -3.58 -5.13
C LYS A 55 8.30 -4.23 -4.87
N MET A 56 7.27 -3.41 -4.76
CA MET A 56 5.89 -3.84 -4.54
C MET A 56 4.97 -3.05 -5.46
N ALA A 57 3.78 -3.57 -5.70
CA ALA A 57 2.70 -2.86 -6.32
C ALA A 57 1.38 -3.22 -5.63
N ALA A 58 0.36 -2.39 -5.81
CA ALA A 58 -0.98 -2.68 -5.37
C ALA A 58 -1.99 -2.20 -6.41
N VAL A 59 -3.02 -3.00 -6.64
CA VAL A 59 -4.17 -2.64 -7.47
C VAL A 59 -5.40 -2.49 -6.57
N PHE A 60 -6.14 -1.40 -6.76
CA PHE A 60 -7.23 -0.96 -5.89
C PHE A 60 -8.52 -0.87 -6.69
N GLN A 61 -9.61 -1.38 -6.13
CA GLN A 61 -10.96 -1.24 -6.70
C GLN A 61 -11.99 -1.04 -5.59
N TRP A 62 -12.71 0.09 -5.64
CA TRP A 62 -13.82 0.40 -4.74
C TRP A 62 -15.07 0.75 -5.54
N PRO A 63 -16.25 0.31 -5.07
CA PRO A 63 -17.52 0.67 -5.70
C PRO A 63 -17.93 2.14 -5.46
N GLY A 64 -17.26 2.84 -4.53
CA GLY A 64 -17.61 4.18 -4.06
C GLY A 64 -16.43 4.88 -3.38
N ALA A 65 -16.71 5.71 -2.38
CA ALA A 65 -15.66 6.39 -1.62
C ALA A 65 -14.87 5.38 -0.76
N ILE A 66 -13.54 5.53 -0.66
CA ILE A 66 -12.68 4.57 0.06
C ILE A 66 -13.13 4.38 1.52
N HIS A 67 -13.51 5.48 2.18
CA HIS A 67 -13.94 5.48 3.58
C HIS A 67 -15.31 4.83 3.80
N GLU A 68 -16.08 4.57 2.75
CA GLU A 68 -17.34 3.81 2.83
C GLU A 68 -17.08 2.28 2.82
N GLY A 69 -15.85 1.86 2.55
CA GLY A 69 -15.45 0.46 2.54
C GLY A 69 -15.96 -0.31 1.31
N GLY A 70 -15.97 -1.63 1.41
CA GLY A 70 -16.47 -2.53 0.34
C GLY A 70 -15.56 -2.65 -0.88
N GLY A 71 -14.33 -2.14 -0.81
CA GLY A 71 -13.33 -2.31 -1.85
C GLY A 71 -12.43 -3.51 -1.65
N SER A 72 -11.58 -3.73 -2.65
CA SER A 72 -10.61 -4.81 -2.73
C SER A 72 -9.24 -4.27 -3.13
N ILE A 73 -8.21 -4.87 -2.55
CA ILE A 73 -6.81 -4.61 -2.85
C ILE A 73 -6.17 -5.93 -3.26
N GLU A 74 -5.40 -5.90 -4.34
CA GLU A 74 -4.46 -6.97 -4.68
C GLU A 74 -3.03 -6.46 -4.44
N ALA A 75 -2.31 -7.08 -3.51
CA ALA A 75 -0.91 -6.76 -3.22
C ALA A 75 0.02 -7.64 -4.06
N ILE A 76 0.96 -7.01 -4.74
CA ILE A 76 1.92 -7.66 -5.64
C ILE A 76 3.31 -7.39 -5.09
N VAL A 77 4.10 -8.45 -4.93
CA VAL A 77 5.51 -8.35 -4.51
C VAL A 77 6.38 -8.91 -5.62
N ASP A 78 7.35 -8.10 -6.06
CA ASP A 78 8.28 -8.44 -7.13
C ASP A 78 8.98 -9.78 -6.87
N GLU A 79 9.20 -10.55 -7.94
CA GLU A 79 9.77 -11.90 -7.84
C GLU A 79 11.21 -11.92 -7.32
N THR A 80 11.95 -10.79 -7.41
CA THR A 80 13.33 -10.74 -6.90
C THR A 80 13.39 -10.65 -5.37
N ALA A 81 12.27 -10.43 -4.69
CA ALA A 81 12.21 -10.44 -3.23
C ALA A 81 12.35 -11.87 -2.70
N THR A 82 13.23 -12.04 -1.70
CA THR A 82 13.36 -13.31 -0.98
C THR A 82 12.08 -13.66 -0.22
N ASP A 83 11.87 -14.94 0.13
CA ASP A 83 10.68 -15.38 0.86
C ASP A 83 10.48 -14.63 2.18
N VAL A 84 11.57 -14.35 2.91
CA VAL A 84 11.53 -13.58 4.16
C VAL A 84 11.20 -12.11 3.95
N GLN A 85 11.64 -11.51 2.84
CA GLN A 85 11.25 -10.13 2.48
C GLN A 85 9.79 -10.08 2.04
N ARG A 86 9.35 -11.05 1.22
CA ARG A 86 7.97 -11.16 0.74
C ARG A 86 6.98 -11.28 1.91
N ASP A 87 7.24 -12.17 2.85
CA ASP A 87 6.42 -12.33 4.05
C ASP A 87 6.38 -11.04 4.88
N ALA A 88 7.54 -10.40 5.08
CA ALA A 88 7.63 -9.15 5.82
C ALA A 88 6.79 -8.03 5.19
N VAL A 89 6.93 -7.80 3.87
CA VAL A 89 6.20 -6.71 3.21
C VAL A 89 4.71 -6.99 3.07
N LEU A 90 4.29 -8.25 2.88
CA LEU A 90 2.87 -8.60 2.87
C LEU A 90 2.21 -8.36 4.23
N LYS A 91 2.90 -8.66 5.34
CA LYS A 91 2.43 -8.34 6.69
C LYS A 91 2.28 -6.84 6.91
N ILE A 92 3.20 -6.04 6.38
CA ILE A 92 3.12 -4.57 6.42
C ILE A 92 1.93 -4.08 5.59
N MET A 93 1.84 -4.47 4.32
CA MET A 93 0.84 -3.99 3.36
C MET A 93 -0.60 -4.38 3.72
N THR A 94 -0.78 -5.46 4.48
CA THR A 94 -2.10 -5.94 4.91
C THR A 94 -2.44 -5.57 6.36
N GLY A 95 -1.62 -4.72 6.98
CA GLY A 95 -1.88 -4.22 8.34
C GLY A 95 -1.72 -5.26 9.45
N GLN A 96 -1.10 -6.40 9.18
CA GLN A 96 -0.92 -7.47 10.19
C GLN A 96 0.12 -7.11 11.25
N ASP A 97 1.06 -6.21 10.94
CA ASP A 97 2.13 -5.79 11.85
C ASP A 97 2.20 -4.26 11.98
N THR A 98 1.05 -3.63 12.16
CA THR A 98 0.95 -2.19 12.38
C THR A 98 0.00 -1.91 13.55
N GLU A 99 0.27 -0.84 14.30
CA GLU A 99 -0.69 -0.38 15.30
C GLU A 99 -1.90 0.22 14.56
N PRO A 100 -3.14 0.03 15.05
CA PRO A 100 -4.30 0.60 14.39
C PRO A 100 -4.14 2.08 14.09
N MET A 101 -4.42 2.49 12.85
CA MET A 101 -4.30 3.87 12.35
C MET A 101 -2.87 4.46 12.30
N ALA A 102 -1.82 3.68 12.55
CA ALA A 102 -0.44 4.18 12.51
C ALA A 102 0.12 4.29 11.08
N THR A 103 -0.47 3.56 10.13
CA THR A 103 -0.05 3.56 8.72
C THR A 103 -1.27 3.53 7.81
N MET A 104 -1.09 3.84 6.53
CA MET A 104 -2.13 3.71 5.49
C MET A 104 -2.56 2.26 5.21
N PHE A 105 -1.88 1.28 5.81
CA PHE A 105 -2.14 -0.16 5.61
C PHE A 105 -3.02 -0.76 6.72
N ALA A 106 -3.43 0.02 7.73
CA ALA A 106 -4.24 -0.40 8.88
C ALA A 106 -5.65 0.20 8.86
#